data_AF-A0A9X8C5B9-F1
#
_entry.id   AF-A0A9X8C5B9-F1
#
_cell.length_a   1.000
_cell.length_b   1.000
_cell.length_c   1.000
_cell.angle_alpha   90.00
_cell.angle_beta   90.00
_cell.angle_gamma   90.00
#
_symmetry.space_group_name_H-M   'P 1'
#
loop_
_entity.id
_entity.type
_entity.pdbx_description
1 polymer ?
#
loop_
_entity_poly.entity_id
_entity_poly.type
_entity_poly.pdbx_seq_one_letter_code
_entity_poly.pdbx_strand_id
1 'polypeptide(L)'
;MHVPWSIGVTSDDRVLQNMDGFETQEVIVLEKLDGENTSLYKDAIHARSLSSGHHPSRTWVKTLQGSMGYRIPEGWRICGENVYACHSIHYTALTSYFYVFSIWNEKNECLSWDATVAWCKKLGLAHVPVLYRGPYNEKVIRSCYNGTSLFGGIQEGYVLRLTDAFHYNDFSKSVGKFVRKDHVQSNQHWMTHAVIPNKLAK
;
A
#
# COMPACT_ATOMS: atom_id res chain seq x y z
N MET A 1 -3.89 5.21 10.37
CA MET A 1 -4.94 6.15 10.78
C MET A 1 -6.05 6.09 9.76
N HIS A 2 -7.29 5.82 10.18
CA HIS A 2 -8.46 5.94 9.32
C HIS A 2 -8.85 7.40 9.14
N VAL A 3 -9.35 7.79 7.97
CA VAL A 3 -10.02 9.09 7.80
C VAL A 3 -11.38 9.08 8.53
N PRO A 4 -11.92 10.24 8.94
CA PRO A 4 -13.14 10.32 9.76
C PRO A 4 -14.37 9.63 9.14
N TRP A 5 -14.43 9.57 7.81
CA TRP A 5 -15.53 8.93 7.07
C TRP A 5 -15.25 7.47 6.67
N SER A 6 -14.20 6.84 7.21
CA SER A 6 -13.95 5.42 6.99
C SER A 6 -15.01 4.57 7.69
N ILE A 7 -15.64 3.67 6.94
CA ILE A 7 -16.79 2.87 7.42
C ILE A 7 -16.40 1.46 7.90
N GLY A 8 -15.19 1.00 7.58
CA GLY A 8 -14.62 -0.27 8.09
C GLY A 8 -13.79 -0.13 9.37
N VAL A 9 -14.06 0.85 10.23
CA VAL A 9 -13.33 1.08 11.49
C VAL A 9 -13.82 0.10 12.56
N THR A 10 -12.89 -0.55 13.26
CA THR A 10 -13.15 -1.41 14.43
C THR A 10 -12.74 -0.71 15.74
N SER A 11 -13.04 -1.29 16.91
CA SER A 11 -12.73 -0.67 18.22
C SER A 11 -11.24 -0.41 18.45
N ASP A 12 -10.36 -1.19 17.80
CA ASP A 12 -8.90 -1.08 17.94
C ASP A 12 -8.25 -0.15 16.90
N ASP A 13 -9.05 0.39 15.98
CA ASP A 13 -8.57 1.26 14.91
C ASP A 13 -8.42 2.70 15.37
N ARG A 14 -7.30 3.33 15.00
CA ARG A 14 -7.08 4.76 15.20
C ARG A 14 -7.66 5.57 14.06
N VAL A 15 -8.49 6.56 14.38
CA VAL A 15 -9.11 7.49 13.43
C VAL A 15 -8.49 8.89 13.58
N LEU A 16 -8.24 9.57 12.46
CA LEU A 16 -7.87 10.98 12.44
C LEU A 16 -8.99 11.81 13.06
N GLN A 17 -8.64 12.75 13.94
CA GLN A 17 -9.64 13.61 14.58
C GLN A 17 -10.14 14.71 13.64
N ASN A 18 -9.27 15.18 12.75
CA ASN A 18 -9.54 16.20 11.75
C ASN A 18 -8.65 16.00 10.51
N MET A 19 -8.80 16.87 9.53
CA MET A 19 -8.05 16.82 8.27
C MET A 19 -7.05 17.97 8.13
N ASP A 20 -6.73 18.70 9.22
CA ASP A 20 -5.89 19.91 9.22
C ASP A 20 -4.53 19.70 8.52
N GLY A 21 -3.95 18.50 8.67
CA GLY A 21 -2.68 18.13 8.02
C GLY A 21 -2.76 18.06 6.49
N PHE A 22 -3.96 18.04 5.91
CA PHE A 22 -4.21 17.89 4.48
C PHE A 22 -4.87 19.11 3.83
N GLU A 23 -5.71 19.86 4.55
CA GLU A 23 -6.63 20.88 3.99
C GLU A 23 -5.98 21.92 3.07
N THR A 24 -4.72 22.28 3.34
CA THR A 24 -3.97 23.30 2.60
C THR A 24 -2.91 22.71 1.65
N GLN A 25 -2.89 21.38 1.49
CA GLN A 25 -1.81 20.65 0.84
C GLN A 25 -2.25 20.06 -0.50
N GLU A 26 -1.26 19.77 -1.35
CA GLU A 26 -1.45 18.84 -2.47
C GLU A 26 -1.40 17.40 -1.94
N VAL A 27 -2.42 16.63 -2.26
CA VAL A 27 -2.59 15.26 -1.80
C VAL A 27 -2.63 14.28 -2.95
N ILE A 28 -2.39 13.02 -2.63
CA ILE A 28 -2.59 11.91 -3.55
C ILE A 28 -3.42 10.82 -2.88
N VAL A 29 -4.35 10.28 -3.65
CA VAL A 29 -5.19 9.15 -3.29
C VAL A 29 -4.75 7.95 -4.11
N LEU A 30 -4.38 6.89 -3.42
CA LEU A 30 -3.85 5.66 -3.98
C LEU A 30 -4.85 4.54 -3.72
N GLU A 31 -5.03 3.63 -4.67
CA GLU A 31 -5.85 2.44 -4.43
C GLU A 31 -5.20 1.59 -3.33
N LYS A 32 -6.02 1.18 -2.36
CA LYS A 32 -5.58 0.24 -1.33
C LYS A 32 -5.79 -1.17 -1.87
N LEU A 33 -4.70 -1.88 -2.10
CA LEU A 33 -4.73 -3.29 -2.49
C LEU A 33 -4.77 -4.19 -1.25
N ASP A 34 -5.45 -5.33 -1.39
CA ASP A 34 -5.60 -6.37 -0.38
C ASP A 34 -4.57 -7.47 -0.62
N GLY A 35 -3.48 -7.41 0.15
CA GLY A 35 -2.43 -8.41 0.12
C GLY A 35 -1.63 -8.42 1.42
N GLU A 36 -0.34 -8.68 1.28
CA GLU A 36 0.60 -8.68 2.39
C GLU A 36 1.59 -7.52 2.27
N ASN A 37 1.51 -6.59 3.21
CA ASN A 37 2.54 -5.59 3.42
C ASN A 37 3.94 -6.23 3.47
N THR A 38 4.82 -5.74 2.61
CA THR A 38 6.18 -6.26 2.44
C THR A 38 7.17 -5.11 2.27
N SER A 39 8.27 -5.15 3.00
CA SER A 39 9.35 -4.17 2.92
C SER A 39 10.61 -4.81 2.35
N LEU A 40 11.16 -4.18 1.31
CA LEU A 40 12.40 -4.59 0.65
C LEU A 40 13.54 -3.66 1.05
N TYR A 41 14.69 -4.24 1.35
CA TYR A 41 15.95 -3.58 1.63
C TYR A 41 17.00 -4.09 0.66
N LYS A 42 18.19 -3.50 0.74
CA LYS A 42 19.32 -3.88 -0.10
C LYS A 42 19.65 -5.37 -0.03
N ASP A 43 19.62 -5.92 1.17
CA ASP A 43 20.06 -7.27 1.52
C ASP A 43 19.01 -8.08 2.30
N ALA A 44 17.84 -7.49 2.57
CA ALA A 44 16.80 -8.11 3.38
C ALA A 44 15.38 -7.84 2.87
N ILE A 45 14.43 -8.63 3.39
CA ILE A 45 12.99 -8.50 3.15
C ILE A 45 12.22 -8.99 4.38
N HIS A 46 11.14 -8.31 4.73
CA HIS A 46 10.20 -8.79 5.74
C HIS A 46 8.75 -8.42 5.40
N ALA A 47 7.79 -9.19 5.91
CA ALA A 47 6.37 -8.84 5.86
C ALA A 47 6.04 -7.76 6.92
N ARG A 48 4.79 -7.57 7.33
CA ARG A 48 4.46 -6.60 8.41
C ARG A 48 5.24 -6.83 9.71
N SER A 49 5.42 -8.09 10.10
CA SER A 49 6.26 -8.46 11.24
C SER A 49 7.67 -8.81 10.78
N LEU A 50 8.68 -8.40 11.54
CA LEU A 50 10.08 -8.72 11.30
C LEU A 50 10.37 -10.23 11.38
N SER A 51 9.57 -10.97 12.16
CA SER A 51 9.73 -12.41 12.38
C SER A 51 8.73 -13.24 11.57
N SER A 52 8.43 -12.83 10.33
CA SER A 52 7.51 -13.58 9.47
C SER A 52 8.17 -14.86 8.96
N GLY A 53 7.59 -16.03 9.26
CA GLY A 53 8.10 -17.34 8.83
C GLY A 53 8.09 -17.56 7.30
N HIS A 54 8.40 -18.77 6.85
CA HIS A 54 8.24 -19.10 5.43
C HIS A 54 6.74 -19.20 5.07
N HIS A 55 6.35 -18.67 3.90
CA HIS A 55 5.03 -18.90 3.32
C HIS A 55 5.15 -18.93 1.79
N PRO A 56 4.55 -19.89 1.06
CA PRO A 56 4.73 -20.03 -0.40
C PRO A 56 4.39 -18.78 -1.21
N SER A 57 3.41 -17.98 -0.76
CA SER A 57 3.04 -16.71 -1.41
C SER A 57 4.13 -15.63 -1.38
N ARG A 58 5.18 -15.82 -0.57
CA ARG A 58 6.32 -14.88 -0.47
C ARG A 58 7.44 -15.22 -1.45
N THR A 59 7.37 -16.37 -2.13
CA THR A 59 8.45 -16.82 -3.03
C THR A 59 8.71 -15.81 -4.14
N TRP A 60 7.66 -15.31 -4.80
CA TRP A 60 7.80 -14.35 -5.89
C TRP A 60 8.48 -13.06 -5.44
N VAL A 61 8.04 -12.48 -4.32
CA VAL A 61 8.60 -11.21 -3.82
C VAL A 61 10.01 -11.36 -3.24
N LYS A 62 10.35 -12.55 -2.71
CA LYS A 62 11.73 -12.88 -2.33
C LYS A 62 12.66 -12.98 -3.54
N THR A 63 12.21 -13.61 -4.62
CA THR A 63 12.97 -13.63 -5.89
C THR A 63 13.15 -12.23 -6.44
N LEU A 64 12.10 -11.40 -6.40
CA LEU A 64 12.20 -9.98 -6.76
C LEU A 64 13.31 -9.30 -5.94
N GLN A 65 13.25 -9.38 -4.60
CA GLN A 65 14.26 -8.76 -3.75
C GLN A 65 15.67 -9.30 -4.03
N GLY A 66 15.87 -10.61 -4.19
CA GLY A 66 17.18 -11.17 -4.53
C GLY A 66 17.71 -10.68 -5.88
N SER A 67 16.84 -10.39 -6.84
CA SER A 67 17.23 -9.94 -8.19
C SER A 67 17.59 -8.45 -8.30
N MET A 68 17.05 -7.59 -7.43
CA MET A 68 17.24 -6.14 -7.52
C MET A 68 17.62 -5.44 -6.22
N GLY A 69 17.67 -6.16 -5.10
CA GLY A 69 17.96 -5.61 -3.77
C GLY A 69 19.26 -4.82 -3.75
N TYR A 70 20.33 -5.32 -4.35
CA TYR A 70 21.63 -4.64 -4.42
C TYR A 70 21.59 -3.23 -5.05
N ARG A 71 20.51 -2.88 -5.77
CA ARG A 71 20.28 -1.58 -6.41
C ARG A 71 19.57 -0.58 -5.46
N ILE A 72 19.04 -1.05 -4.34
CA ILE A 72 18.43 -0.23 -3.28
C ILE A 72 19.58 0.38 -2.46
N PRO A 73 19.57 1.70 -2.20
CA PRO A 73 20.60 2.32 -1.36
C PRO A 73 20.64 1.75 0.06
N GLU A 74 21.80 1.85 0.70
CA GLU A 74 21.99 1.42 2.09
C GLU A 74 21.04 2.19 3.03
N GLY A 75 20.41 1.48 3.98
CA GLY A 75 19.47 2.07 4.93
C GLY A 75 18.11 2.48 4.34
N TRP A 76 17.86 2.28 3.04
CA TRP A 76 16.56 2.57 2.41
C TRP A 76 15.62 1.37 2.52
N ARG A 77 14.32 1.66 2.60
CA ARG A 77 13.25 0.65 2.53
C ARG A 77 12.22 0.99 1.47
N ILE A 78 11.88 0.00 0.65
CA ILE A 78 10.79 0.07 -0.32
C ILE A 78 9.63 -0.72 0.27
N CYS A 79 8.54 -0.02 0.60
CA CYS A 79 7.34 -0.62 1.16
C CYS A 79 6.27 -0.76 0.07
N GLY A 80 5.76 -1.98 -0.09
CA GLY A 80 4.71 -2.29 -1.05
C GLY A 80 3.82 -3.42 -0.59
N GLU A 81 2.80 -3.69 -1.40
CA GLU A 81 1.84 -4.76 -1.16
C GLU A 81 2.19 -5.97 -2.04
N ASN A 82 2.49 -7.12 -1.41
CA ASN A 82 2.60 -8.40 -2.10
C ASN A 82 1.19 -8.98 -2.27
N VAL A 83 0.73 -9.02 -3.51
CA VAL A 83 -0.61 -9.49 -3.89
C VAL A 83 -0.54 -10.79 -4.68
N TYR A 84 0.51 -11.59 -4.51
CA TYR A 84 0.59 -12.90 -5.18
C TYR A 84 -0.57 -13.82 -4.77
N ALA A 85 -0.84 -13.95 -3.46
CA ALA A 85 -1.96 -14.73 -2.97
C ALA A 85 -3.23 -13.87 -2.93
N CYS A 86 -4.36 -14.47 -3.32
CA CYS A 86 -5.68 -13.95 -3.02
C CYS A 86 -5.88 -13.97 -1.50
N HIS A 87 -6.17 -12.79 -0.93
CA HIS A 87 -6.65 -12.67 0.44
C HIS A 87 -8.19 -12.67 0.40
N SER A 88 -8.83 -11.52 0.64
CA SER A 88 -10.28 -11.36 0.53
C SER A 88 -10.73 -10.93 -0.87
N ILE A 89 -9.81 -10.42 -1.69
CA ILE A 89 -10.08 -9.91 -3.04
C ILE A 89 -9.25 -10.71 -4.04
N HIS A 90 -9.93 -11.34 -5.00
CA HIS A 90 -9.28 -12.05 -6.10
C HIS A 90 -9.09 -11.11 -7.29
N TYR A 91 -7.85 -10.66 -7.47
CA TYR A 91 -7.47 -9.81 -8.59
C TYR A 91 -7.23 -10.64 -9.85
N THR A 92 -7.70 -10.14 -10.98
CA THR A 92 -7.68 -10.87 -12.26
C THR A 92 -6.95 -10.16 -13.40
N ALA A 93 -6.56 -8.90 -13.20
CA ALA A 93 -5.92 -8.07 -14.20
C ALA A 93 -4.69 -7.33 -13.65
N LEU A 94 -3.93 -7.95 -12.75
CA LEU A 94 -2.72 -7.35 -12.17
C LEU A 94 -1.64 -7.09 -13.25
N THR A 95 -0.84 -6.05 -13.08
CA THR A 95 0.36 -5.79 -13.90
C THR A 95 1.65 -6.30 -13.26
N SER A 96 1.64 -6.56 -11.96
CA SER A 96 2.72 -7.09 -11.13
C SER A 96 2.13 -7.84 -9.93
N TYR A 97 2.96 -8.58 -9.18
CA TYR A 97 2.58 -9.15 -7.89
C TYR A 97 3.07 -8.34 -6.68
N PHE A 98 3.83 -7.27 -6.92
CA PHE A 98 4.26 -6.33 -5.89
C PHE A 98 4.05 -4.89 -6.36
N TYR A 99 3.37 -4.10 -5.53
CA TYR A 99 3.05 -2.70 -5.80
C TYR A 99 3.55 -1.80 -4.68
N VAL A 100 4.50 -0.92 -5.00
CA VAL A 100 5.05 0.05 -4.07
C VAL A 100 4.01 1.11 -3.70
N PHE A 101 3.89 1.43 -2.41
CA PHE A 101 3.07 2.55 -1.92
C PHE A 101 3.89 3.61 -1.16
N SER A 102 5.10 3.29 -0.70
CA SER A 102 6.02 4.28 -0.12
C SER A 102 7.47 3.81 -0.18
N ILE A 103 8.41 4.75 -0.24
CA ILE A 103 9.85 4.51 -0.14
C ILE A 103 10.38 5.43 0.95
N TRP A 104 11.27 4.91 1.79
CA TRP A 104 11.86 5.67 2.88
C TRP A 104 13.38 5.59 2.82
N ASN A 105 14.02 6.71 3.12
CA ASN A 105 15.47 6.82 3.12
C ASN A 105 16.08 6.43 4.48
N GLU A 106 17.40 6.51 4.58
CA GLU A 106 18.19 6.21 5.78
C GLU A 106 17.90 7.15 6.97
N LYS A 107 17.30 8.31 6.71
CA LYS A 107 16.89 9.30 7.72
C LYS A 107 15.47 9.09 8.21
N ASN A 108 14.83 7.99 7.81
CA ASN A 108 13.44 7.69 8.15
C ASN A 108 12.43 8.72 7.61
N GLU A 109 12.74 9.29 6.44
CA GLU A 109 11.86 10.19 5.71
C GLU A 109 11.17 9.43 4.58
N CYS A 110 9.85 9.52 4.51
CA CYS A 110 9.08 9.04 3.38
C CYS A 110 9.35 9.99 2.22
N LEU A 111 9.77 9.45 1.08
CA LEU A 111 9.99 10.26 -0.12
C LEU A 111 8.67 10.86 -0.60
N SER A 112 8.77 11.99 -1.31
CA SER A 112 7.65 12.53 -2.07
C SER A 112 7.12 11.49 -3.06
N TRP A 113 5.88 11.65 -3.48
CA TRP A 113 5.30 10.73 -4.45
C TRP A 113 6.05 10.75 -5.79
N ASP A 114 6.48 11.92 -6.26
CA ASP A 114 7.26 12.04 -7.49
C ASP A 114 8.61 11.32 -7.41
N ALA A 115 9.31 11.47 -6.29
CA ALA A 115 10.53 10.73 -6.04
C ALA A 115 10.26 9.21 -5.96
N THR A 116 9.14 8.80 -5.34
CA THR A 116 8.70 7.40 -5.28
C THR A 116 8.51 6.83 -6.69
N VAL A 117 7.77 7.53 -7.55
CA VAL A 117 7.53 7.13 -8.96
C VAL A 117 8.85 7.06 -9.74
N ALA A 118 9.74 8.03 -9.57
CA ALA A 118 11.05 8.05 -10.22
C ALA A 118 11.90 6.83 -9.82
N TRP A 119 11.90 6.45 -8.54
CA TRP A 119 12.58 5.25 -8.05
C TRP A 119 11.94 3.96 -8.54
N CYS A 120 10.61 3.88 -8.55
CA CYS A 120 9.89 2.74 -9.14
C CYS A 120 10.30 2.54 -10.61
N LYS A 121 10.30 3.61 -11.41
CA LYS A 121 10.77 3.57 -12.81
C LYS A 121 12.23 3.12 -12.93
N LYS A 122 13.12 3.69 -12.11
CA LYS A 122 14.55 3.32 -12.10
C LYS A 122 14.76 1.84 -11.77
N LEU A 123 13.99 1.30 -10.83
CA LEU A 123 14.15 -0.06 -10.34
C LEU A 123 13.35 -1.10 -11.15
N GLY A 124 12.40 -0.67 -11.98
CA GLY A 124 11.49 -1.55 -12.72
C GLY A 124 10.38 -2.11 -11.84
N LEU A 125 9.91 -1.34 -10.86
CA LEU A 125 8.85 -1.71 -9.93
C LEU A 125 7.53 -1.02 -10.31
N ALA A 126 6.41 -1.73 -10.13
CA ALA A 126 5.08 -1.13 -10.18
C ALA A 126 4.78 -0.41 -8.86
N HIS A 127 4.01 0.67 -8.91
CA HIS A 127 3.42 1.30 -7.73
C HIS A 127 1.90 1.10 -7.72
N VAL A 128 1.27 1.23 -6.55
CA VAL A 128 -0.19 1.17 -6.44
C VAL A 128 -0.87 2.20 -7.35
N PRO A 129 -2.07 1.92 -7.89
CA PRO A 129 -2.77 2.85 -8.77
C PRO A 129 -3.03 4.21 -8.11
N VAL A 130 -2.88 5.28 -8.89
CA VAL A 130 -3.24 6.64 -8.48
C VAL A 130 -4.69 6.90 -8.88
N LEU A 131 -5.54 7.17 -7.90
CA LEU A 131 -6.97 7.47 -8.09
C LEU A 131 -7.23 8.97 -8.24
N TYR A 132 -6.45 9.78 -7.53
CA TYR A 132 -6.51 11.25 -7.59
C TYR A 132 -5.18 11.85 -7.16
N ARG A 133 -4.80 12.97 -7.78
CA ARG A 133 -3.73 13.86 -7.30
C ARG A 133 -4.16 15.30 -7.53
N GLY A 134 -3.95 16.15 -6.54
CA GLY A 134 -4.24 17.57 -6.63
C GLY A 134 -4.46 18.18 -5.25
N PRO A 135 -4.91 19.45 -5.18
CA PRO A 135 -5.25 20.10 -3.92
C PRO A 135 -6.25 19.26 -3.12
N TYR A 136 -6.19 19.33 -1.79
CA TYR A 136 -7.15 18.66 -0.95
C TYR A 136 -8.59 19.08 -1.31
N ASN A 137 -9.40 18.09 -1.65
CA ASN A 137 -10.81 18.25 -1.90
C ASN A 137 -11.54 17.01 -1.41
N GLU A 138 -12.17 17.11 -0.23
CA GLU A 138 -12.81 15.98 0.42
C GLU A 138 -13.85 15.29 -0.47
N LYS A 139 -14.65 16.07 -1.22
CA LYS A 139 -15.67 15.50 -2.11
C LYS A 139 -15.04 14.62 -3.19
N VAL A 140 -13.95 15.07 -3.81
CA VAL A 140 -13.23 14.29 -4.83
C VAL A 140 -12.56 13.06 -4.20
N ILE A 141 -11.91 13.23 -3.06
CA ILE A 141 -11.25 12.13 -2.32
C ILE A 141 -12.27 11.05 -1.96
N ARG A 142 -13.43 11.41 -1.44
CA ARG A 142 -14.50 10.46 -1.09
C ARG A 142 -15.03 9.72 -2.32
N SER A 143 -15.10 10.40 -3.47
CA SER A 143 -15.54 9.78 -4.73
C SER A 143 -14.53 8.78 -5.33
N CYS A 144 -13.28 8.76 -4.84
CA CYS A 144 -12.28 7.77 -5.28
C CYS A 144 -12.63 6.33 -4.86
N TYR A 145 -13.55 6.15 -3.89
CA TYR A 145 -14.17 4.86 -3.66
C TYR A 145 -15.43 4.72 -4.53
N ASN A 146 -15.35 3.86 -5.55
CA ASN A 146 -16.48 3.56 -6.45
C ASN A 146 -16.91 2.08 -6.38
N GLY A 147 -16.25 1.29 -5.51
CA GLY A 147 -16.56 -0.11 -5.28
C GLY A 147 -15.90 -1.10 -6.25
N THR A 148 -15.17 -0.64 -7.28
CA THR A 148 -14.50 -1.50 -8.26
C THR A 148 -12.99 -1.27 -8.24
N SER A 149 -12.21 -2.34 -8.08
CA SER A 149 -10.75 -2.27 -8.16
C SER A 149 -10.28 -2.11 -9.60
N LEU A 150 -9.18 -1.38 -9.84
CA LEU A 150 -8.58 -1.29 -11.18
C LEU A 150 -8.03 -2.65 -11.67
N PHE A 151 -7.83 -3.62 -10.78
CA PHE A 151 -7.35 -4.97 -11.11
C PHE A 151 -8.45 -6.03 -11.09
N GLY A 152 -9.72 -5.59 -11.07
CA GLY A 152 -10.90 -6.44 -11.00
C GLY A 152 -11.28 -6.84 -9.58
N GLY A 153 -12.56 -7.11 -9.37
CA GLY A 153 -13.13 -7.37 -8.05
C GLY A 153 -13.55 -6.09 -7.33
N ILE A 154 -13.93 -6.24 -6.06
CA ILE A 154 -14.36 -5.13 -5.22
C ILE A 154 -13.14 -4.30 -4.78
N GLN A 155 -13.28 -2.98 -4.75
CA GLN A 155 -12.24 -2.10 -4.19
C GLN A 155 -12.20 -2.27 -2.67
N GLU A 156 -11.03 -2.48 -2.05
CA GLU A 156 -10.94 -2.44 -0.58
C GLU A 156 -11.21 -1.02 -0.07
N GLY A 157 -10.60 -0.04 -0.71
CA GLY A 157 -10.64 1.36 -0.31
C GLY A 157 -9.47 2.12 -0.92
N TYR A 158 -8.98 3.13 -0.21
CA TYR A 158 -7.88 3.96 -0.66
C TYR A 158 -7.03 4.47 0.49
N VAL A 159 -5.81 4.89 0.16
CA VAL A 159 -4.89 5.59 1.03
C VAL A 159 -4.78 7.03 0.55
N LEU A 160 -5.02 7.99 1.44
CA LEU A 160 -4.75 9.41 1.25
C LEU A 160 -3.38 9.71 1.86
N ARG A 161 -2.49 10.37 1.12
CA ARG A 161 -1.23 10.87 1.69
C ARG A 161 -0.88 12.24 1.12
N LEU A 162 -0.01 12.97 1.83
CA LEU A 162 0.68 14.12 1.25
C LEU A 162 1.53 13.68 0.05
N THR A 163 1.57 14.55 -0.96
CA THR A 163 2.44 14.37 -2.12
C THR A 163 3.90 14.60 -1.78
N ASP A 164 4.17 15.59 -0.91
CA ASP A 164 5.51 15.90 -0.44
C ASP A 164 6.11 14.83 0.47
N ALA A 165 7.43 14.93 0.65
CA ALA A 165 8.16 14.11 1.60
C ALA A 165 7.79 14.49 3.04
N PHE A 166 7.86 13.53 3.95
CA PHE A 166 7.61 13.78 5.37
C PHE A 166 8.41 12.82 6.25
N HIS A 167 8.78 13.29 7.44
CA HIS A 167 9.47 12.45 8.41
C HIS A 167 8.50 11.46 9.07
N TYR A 168 8.99 10.29 9.51
CA TYR A 168 8.14 9.26 10.13
C TYR A 168 7.32 9.77 11.33
N ASN A 169 7.86 10.71 12.09
CA ASN A 169 7.15 11.33 13.23
C ASN A 169 5.85 12.04 12.82
N ASP A 170 5.74 12.45 11.55
CA ASP A 170 4.55 13.11 11.00
C ASP A 170 3.62 12.14 10.27
N PHE A 171 3.93 10.84 10.23
CA PHE A 171 3.13 9.83 9.51
C PHE A 171 1.64 9.88 9.86
N SER A 172 1.30 10.07 11.14
CA SER A 172 -0.09 10.14 11.59
C SER A 172 -0.83 11.39 11.13
N LYS A 173 -0.13 12.41 10.64
CA LYS A 173 -0.68 13.65 10.08
C LYS A 173 -0.60 13.67 8.54
N SER A 174 0.29 12.86 7.97
CA SER A 174 0.55 12.85 6.53
C SER A 174 -0.12 11.71 5.77
N VAL A 175 -0.68 10.70 6.47
CA VAL A 175 -1.31 9.52 5.86
C VAL A 175 -2.63 9.14 6.55
N GLY A 176 -3.68 9.02 5.76
CA GLY A 176 -4.99 8.48 6.15
C GLY A 176 -5.41 7.33 5.25
N LYS A 177 -6.31 6.46 5.71
CA LYS A 177 -6.91 5.40 4.87
C LYS A 177 -8.42 5.37 5.01
N PHE A 178 -9.10 5.08 3.91
CA PHE A 178 -10.50 4.66 3.89
C PHE A 178 -10.53 3.17 3.59
N VAL A 179 -11.31 2.43 4.38
CA VAL A 179 -11.59 1.01 4.16
C VAL A 179 -13.10 0.83 4.11
N ARG A 180 -13.58 0.09 3.10
CA ARG A 180 -15.00 -0.20 2.93
C ARG A 180 -15.57 -1.00 4.10
N LYS A 181 -16.89 -0.98 4.21
CA LYS A 181 -17.60 -1.79 5.20
C LYS A 181 -17.40 -3.27 4.87
N ASP A 182 -17.33 -4.08 5.92
CA ASP A 182 -17.26 -5.54 5.86
C ASP A 182 -16.03 -6.08 5.08
N HIS A 183 -14.93 -5.30 5.03
CA HIS A 183 -13.64 -5.81 4.57
C HIS A 183 -12.99 -6.64 5.68
N VAL A 184 -12.73 -7.93 5.41
CA VAL A 184 -12.18 -8.93 6.32
C VAL A 184 -13.00 -9.08 7.62
N GLN A 185 -14.07 -9.89 7.56
CA GLN A 185 -14.87 -10.27 8.74
C GLN A 185 -14.79 -11.75 9.11
N SER A 186 -14.14 -12.59 8.29
CA SER A 186 -13.93 -13.99 8.64
C SER A 186 -12.73 -14.11 9.59
N ASN A 187 -12.93 -14.76 10.75
CA ASN A 187 -11.89 -15.07 11.73
C ASN A 187 -10.82 -16.07 11.21
N GLN A 188 -10.84 -16.40 9.92
CA GLN A 188 -9.92 -17.35 9.30
C GLN A 188 -8.85 -16.60 8.50
N HIS A 189 -7.63 -16.66 9.02
CA HIS A 189 -6.49 -16.01 8.41
C HIS A 189 -6.19 -16.64 7.03
N TRP A 190 -5.99 -15.82 6.00
CA TRP A 190 -5.66 -16.29 4.63
C TRP A 190 -4.45 -17.26 4.57
N MET A 191 -3.56 -17.22 5.57
CA MET A 191 -2.36 -18.06 5.69
C MET A 191 -2.67 -19.52 6.04
N THR A 192 -3.89 -19.85 6.49
CA THR A 192 -4.27 -21.23 6.85
C THR A 192 -4.92 -22.00 5.70
N HIS A 193 -5.12 -21.35 4.55
CA HIS A 193 -5.76 -21.93 3.38
C HIS A 193 -4.73 -22.28 2.29
N ALA A 194 -5.13 -23.13 1.36
CA ALA A 194 -4.34 -23.35 0.15
C ALA A 194 -4.14 -22.01 -0.58
N VAL A 195 -2.92 -21.74 -1.02
CA VAL A 195 -2.60 -20.49 -1.73
C VAL A 195 -3.33 -20.48 -3.08
N ILE A 196 -4.23 -19.52 -3.25
CA ILE A 196 -4.86 -19.21 -4.54
C ILE A 196 -4.12 -18.02 -5.14
N PRO A 197 -3.37 -18.18 -6.25
CA PRO A 197 -2.68 -17.06 -6.86
C PRO A 197 -3.65 -16.09 -7.55
N ASN A 198 -3.45 -14.80 -7.36
CA ASN A 198 -4.06 -13.77 -8.21
C ASN A 198 -3.51 -13.86 -9.64
N LYS A 199 -4.21 -13.25 -10.60
CA LYS A 199 -3.85 -13.33 -12.03
C LYS A 199 -3.30 -12.01 -12.56
N LEU A 200 -2.26 -12.12 -13.36
CA LEU A 200 -1.79 -11.02 -14.19
C LEU A 200 -2.73 -10.82 -15.39
N ALA A 201 -2.84 -9.58 -15.88
CA ALA A 201 -3.47 -9.29 -17.15
C ALA A 201 -2.77 -10.07 -18.28
N LYS A 202 -3.56 -10.50 -19.28
CA LYS A 202 -3.05 -11.16 -20.48
C LYS A 202 -2.49 -10.16 -21.48
#